data_AF-A0A9W8CLJ5-F1
#
_entry.id   AF-A0A9W8CLJ5-F1
#
_cell.length_a   1.000
_cell.length_b   1.000
_cell.length_c   1.000
_cell.angle_alpha   90.00
_cell.angle_beta   90.00
_cell.angle_gamma   90.00
#
_symmetry.space_group_name_H-M   'P 1'
#
loop_
_entity.id
_entity.type
_entity.pdbx_description
1 polymer ?
#
loop_
_entity_poly.entity_id
_entity_poly.type
_entity_poly.pdbx_seq_one_letter_code
_entity_poly.pdbx_strand_id
1 'polypeptide(L)'
;STKSTDGFLQLSGAAGQSQGAAGQSQGAAGQPQGADDAGALAAPRPPKGVPGSSLASGAGRDRGASVGSSASSISVVPLRNPRAARPTSVVFGQNPAPPADMHMAQMEEELDTIMDGMGLLGDQRMAMKNMPIDRKIQLIHTHKASRGGVRPEATPLSEHLKILARAGTQSLPLARLEKLRVDVSYQTIDQIGVFIEGGGVRLLLTHLVQLNERRAATRRTDELQKELEILRCILGIAKVPAGAKSLVESTTNVSRVLDSLSTQWMPCSIMCLRIASVLVHHDDPQCASTAIAALFRSEAASKRRPAFADWMETIDTAFGGFEASDPLARADIVECMTSSLSL
;
A
#
# COMPACT_ATOMS: atom_id res chain seq x y z
N SER A 1 -45.43 52.11 19.76
CA SER A 1 -46.39 52.51 18.72
C SER A 1 -46.20 51.58 17.53
N THR A 2 -47.27 50.86 17.16
CA THR A 2 -47.53 50.02 15.95
C THR A 2 -46.53 48.89 15.63
N LYS A 3 -46.84 47.63 16.02
CA LYS A 3 -47.54 46.53 15.28
C LYS A 3 -46.58 45.76 14.34
N SER A 4 -46.10 44.54 14.62
CA SER A 4 -46.75 43.21 14.82
C SER A 4 -47.52 42.69 13.59
N THR A 5 -47.04 41.60 12.97
CA THR A 5 -47.85 40.44 12.56
C THR A 5 -47.00 39.24 12.11
N ASP A 6 -47.41 38.08 12.62
CA ASP A 6 -46.95 36.71 12.40
C ASP A 6 -47.41 36.07 11.08
N GLY A 7 -46.83 34.89 10.79
CA GLY A 7 -47.40 33.80 9.97
C GLY A 7 -46.27 32.94 9.41
N PHE A 8 -45.98 31.69 9.80
CA PHE A 8 -46.70 30.49 10.27
C PHE A 8 -47.64 29.81 9.25
N LEU A 9 -47.21 28.59 8.86
CA LEU A 9 -47.85 27.45 8.17
C LEU A 9 -48.21 27.53 6.68
N GLN A 10 -47.69 26.58 5.88
CA GLN A 10 -48.44 25.35 5.56
C GLN A 10 -47.59 24.27 4.88
N LEU A 11 -47.56 23.11 5.55
CA LEU A 11 -47.23 21.79 5.02
C LEU A 11 -48.43 21.25 4.21
N SER A 12 -48.15 20.66 3.05
CA SER A 12 -48.98 19.70 2.30
C SER A 12 -48.00 18.99 1.34
N GLY A 13 -47.89 17.67 1.23
CA GLY A 13 -48.81 16.59 1.50
C GLY A 13 -49.04 15.82 0.20
N ALA A 14 -48.35 14.70 0.00
CA ALA A 14 -48.75 13.67 -0.97
C ALA A 14 -48.13 12.32 -0.56
N ALA A 15 -48.91 11.57 0.22
CA ALA A 15 -48.71 10.16 0.48
C ALA A 15 -49.19 9.34 -0.73
N GLY A 16 -48.37 8.41 -1.19
CA GLY A 16 -48.75 7.37 -2.14
C GLY A 16 -48.61 6.01 -1.47
N GLN A 17 -49.73 5.48 -0.99
CA GLN A 17 -49.90 4.09 -0.55
C GLN A 17 -49.86 3.15 -1.76
N SER A 18 -49.21 2.00 -1.62
CA SER A 18 -49.72 0.76 -2.23
C SER A 18 -49.55 -0.42 -1.27
N GLN A 19 -50.70 -1.01 -0.96
CA GLN A 19 -50.93 -2.33 -0.38
C GLN A 19 -50.35 -3.38 -1.34
N GLY A 20 -49.95 -4.59 -0.99
CA GLY A 20 -50.23 -5.46 0.15
C GLY A 20 -50.33 -6.89 -0.42
N ALA A 21 -49.74 -7.88 0.24
CA ALA A 21 -50.17 -9.28 0.13
C ALA A 21 -49.55 -10.09 1.27
N ALA A 22 -50.44 -10.64 2.09
CA ALA A 22 -50.16 -11.45 3.26
C ALA A 22 -49.86 -12.91 2.88
N GLY A 23 -49.09 -13.57 3.73
CA GLY A 23 -48.95 -15.03 3.78
C GLY A 23 -48.76 -15.46 5.22
N GLN A 24 -49.86 -15.83 5.88
CA GLN A 24 -49.90 -16.49 7.19
C GLN A 24 -49.54 -17.97 7.04
N SER A 25 -48.78 -18.52 7.98
CA SER A 25 -49.00 -19.88 8.46
C SER A 25 -48.54 -20.02 9.92
N GLN A 26 -49.46 -20.55 10.72
CA GLN A 26 -49.42 -20.78 12.16
C GLN A 26 -48.59 -22.01 12.54
N GLY A 27 -48.30 -22.14 13.84
CA GLY A 27 -47.91 -23.41 14.49
C GLY A 27 -46.91 -23.18 15.64
N ALA A 28 -47.35 -22.84 16.85
CA ALA A 28 -47.88 -23.72 17.91
C ALA A 28 -46.79 -24.18 18.91
N ALA A 29 -46.91 -23.62 20.12
CA ALA A 29 -46.74 -24.17 21.47
C ALA A 29 -45.80 -25.37 21.71
N GLY A 30 -44.94 -25.23 22.74
CA GLY A 30 -44.31 -26.36 23.41
C GLY A 30 -43.21 -25.98 24.40
N GLN A 31 -43.58 -25.43 25.55
CA GLN A 31 -42.79 -25.55 26.78
C GLN A 31 -43.10 -26.93 27.41
N PRO A 32 -42.15 -27.59 28.08
CA PRO A 32 -42.23 -27.52 29.54
C PRO A 32 -40.87 -27.54 30.29
N GLN A 33 -40.99 -27.16 31.56
CA GLN A 33 -40.03 -27.22 32.65
C GLN A 33 -39.72 -28.66 33.13
N GLY A 34 -38.59 -28.79 33.82
CA GLY A 34 -38.21 -29.88 34.74
C GLY A 34 -36.68 -29.86 34.91
N ALA A 35 -36.08 -29.24 35.93
CA ALA A 35 -36.05 -29.54 37.37
C ALA A 35 -35.24 -30.81 37.72
N ASP A 36 -34.21 -30.57 38.55
CA ASP A 36 -33.46 -31.48 39.44
C ASP A 36 -32.56 -32.53 38.72
N ASP A 37 -31.31 -32.80 39.10
CA ASP A 37 -30.80 -33.09 40.44
C ASP A 37 -29.24 -33.07 40.48
N ALA A 38 -28.71 -33.03 41.70
CA ALA A 38 -27.30 -32.98 42.08
C ALA A 38 -26.54 -34.29 41.83
N GLY A 39 -25.20 -34.23 41.72
CA GLY A 39 -24.39 -35.46 41.74
C GLY A 39 -22.89 -35.34 41.46
N ALA A 40 -22.12 -35.03 42.52
CA ALA A 40 -20.82 -35.63 42.87
C ALA A 40 -19.63 -35.62 41.88
N LEU A 41 -18.61 -34.82 42.25
CA LEU A 41 -17.25 -35.27 42.63
C LEU A 41 -16.73 -36.59 42.02
N ALA A 42 -15.79 -36.49 41.07
CA ALA A 42 -14.61 -37.36 41.00
C ALA A 42 -13.59 -36.88 39.95
N ALA A 43 -12.58 -36.12 40.39
CA ALA A 43 -11.20 -36.37 39.96
C ALA A 43 -10.55 -37.10 41.13
N PRO A 44 -9.79 -38.20 40.94
CA PRO A 44 -8.35 -38.00 40.70
C PRO A 44 -7.60 -39.16 40.00
N ARG A 45 -6.52 -38.83 39.28
CA ARG A 45 -5.12 -39.25 39.56
C ARG A 45 -4.28 -39.46 38.29
N PRO A 46 -3.01 -39.01 38.31
CA PRO A 46 -2.00 -39.33 37.32
C PRO A 46 -1.31 -40.67 37.65
N PRO A 47 -0.73 -41.37 36.66
CA PRO A 47 0.28 -42.37 36.94
C PRO A 47 1.65 -41.74 37.21
N LYS A 48 2.24 -42.23 38.30
CA LYS A 48 3.60 -42.00 38.80
C LYS A 48 4.66 -42.40 37.78
N GLY A 49 5.77 -41.65 37.76
CA GLY A 49 6.98 -42.01 37.04
C GLY A 49 7.84 -43.06 37.76
N VAL A 50 8.91 -43.49 37.08
CA VAL A 50 10.11 -44.13 37.63
C VAL A 50 11.31 -43.70 36.75
N PRO A 51 12.51 -43.49 37.31
CA PRO A 51 13.59 -42.71 36.71
C PRO A 51 14.61 -43.57 35.96
N GLY A 52 15.33 -42.93 35.04
CA GLY A 52 16.47 -43.52 34.33
C GLY A 52 17.53 -42.47 34.06
N SER A 53 18.37 -42.23 35.05
CA SER A 53 19.67 -41.57 34.89
C SER A 53 20.61 -42.45 34.07
N SER A 54 21.34 -41.87 33.13
CA SER A 54 22.66 -42.35 32.70
C SER A 54 23.41 -41.23 31.98
N LEU A 55 24.27 -40.56 32.75
CA LEU A 55 25.48 -39.92 32.26
C LEU A 55 26.39 -41.01 31.69
N ALA A 56 26.83 -40.83 30.45
CA ALA A 56 28.01 -41.52 29.94
C ALA A 56 28.81 -40.55 29.07
N SER A 57 29.88 -40.05 29.68
CA SER A 57 31.02 -39.46 29.01
C SER A 57 31.68 -40.47 28.07
N GLY A 58 32.15 -39.99 26.92
CA GLY A 58 33.08 -40.68 26.02
C GLY A 58 33.48 -39.68 24.93
N ALA A 59 34.50 -38.85 25.13
CA ALA A 59 35.92 -39.19 25.07
C ALA A 59 36.30 -39.92 23.77
N GLY A 60 36.89 -39.14 22.86
CA GLY A 60 37.97 -39.58 21.98
C GLY A 60 37.58 -40.37 20.74
N ARG A 61 37.65 -39.69 19.58
CA ARG A 61 38.42 -40.24 18.46
C ARG A 61 38.84 -39.12 17.50
N ASP A 62 40.11 -38.77 17.64
CA ASP A 62 40.96 -38.30 16.56
C ASP A 62 40.75 -39.14 15.30
N ARG A 63 40.55 -38.45 14.19
CA ARG A 63 41.09 -38.85 12.89
C ARG A 63 41.26 -37.59 12.04
N GLY A 64 42.48 -37.09 12.03
CA GLY A 64 42.96 -36.21 10.98
C GLY A 64 43.10 -36.98 9.66
N ALA A 65 42.79 -36.28 8.58
CA ALA A 65 43.31 -36.44 7.22
C ALA A 65 42.81 -35.19 6.47
N SER A 66 43.61 -34.13 6.42
CA SER A 66 44.58 -33.83 5.36
C SER A 66 43.94 -33.25 4.09
N VAL A 67 44.24 -31.96 3.89
CA VAL A 67 44.71 -31.34 2.64
C VAL A 67 43.91 -31.64 1.37
N GLY A 68 43.17 -30.62 0.94
CA GLY A 68 42.58 -30.54 -0.39
C GLY A 68 42.40 -29.07 -0.80
N SER A 69 43.52 -28.36 -0.96
CA SER A 69 43.55 -27.04 -1.58
C SER A 69 43.11 -27.14 -3.04
N SER A 70 41.89 -26.70 -3.33
CA SER A 70 41.46 -26.38 -4.69
C SER A 70 41.26 -24.87 -4.78
N ALA A 71 42.36 -24.18 -5.09
CA ALA A 71 42.34 -22.84 -5.60
C ALA A 71 41.78 -22.88 -7.03
N SER A 72 40.51 -22.56 -7.19
CA SER A 72 39.94 -22.30 -8.52
C SER A 72 40.43 -20.94 -8.99
N SER A 73 41.54 -20.95 -9.72
CA SER A 73 42.05 -19.84 -10.50
C SER A 73 41.01 -19.45 -11.56
N ILE A 74 40.28 -18.36 -11.33
CA ILE A 74 39.50 -17.72 -12.38
C ILE A 74 40.50 -17.05 -13.33
N SER A 75 40.77 -17.75 -14.42
CA SER A 75 41.53 -17.24 -15.57
C SER A 75 40.80 -16.05 -16.16
N VAL A 76 41.37 -14.86 -15.96
CA VAL A 76 40.99 -13.63 -16.66
C VAL A 76 41.43 -13.77 -18.10
N VAL A 77 40.52 -14.17 -18.98
CA VAL A 77 40.72 -14.12 -20.43
C VAL A 77 40.55 -12.65 -20.88
N PRO A 78 41.57 -12.02 -21.49
CA PRO A 78 41.40 -10.71 -22.07
C PRO A 78 40.64 -10.87 -23.39
N LEU A 79 39.31 -10.70 -23.33
CA LEU A 79 38.47 -10.59 -24.51
C LEU A 79 38.72 -9.24 -25.19
N ARG A 80 39.70 -9.29 -26.08
CA ARG A 80 39.98 -8.33 -27.13
C ARG A 80 38.85 -8.41 -28.17
N ASN A 81 38.34 -7.23 -28.52
CA ASN A 81 37.57 -6.89 -29.73
C ASN A 81 36.06 -7.20 -29.76
N PRO A 82 35.27 -6.51 -30.61
CA PRO A 82 35.47 -5.21 -31.25
C PRO A 82 34.34 -4.21 -30.94
N ARG A 83 34.71 -2.94 -31.03
CA ARG A 83 33.93 -1.80 -31.54
C ARG A 83 32.62 -2.18 -32.26
N ALA A 84 31.56 -2.47 -31.50
CA ALA A 84 30.20 -2.61 -32.02
C ALA A 84 29.53 -1.24 -31.93
N ALA A 85 29.10 -0.78 -33.10
CA ALA A 85 28.42 0.45 -33.40
C ALA A 85 27.65 1.09 -32.23
N ARG A 86 27.99 2.35 -31.93
CA ARG A 86 27.02 3.30 -31.36
C ARG A 86 25.69 3.09 -32.11
N PRO A 87 24.56 2.84 -31.42
CA PRO A 87 23.28 3.07 -32.05
C PRO A 87 23.29 4.53 -32.49
N THR A 88 23.29 4.70 -33.80
CA THR A 88 22.97 5.90 -34.52
C THR A 88 21.93 6.69 -33.74
N SER A 89 22.26 7.96 -33.50
CA SER A 89 21.32 9.03 -33.21
C SER A 89 19.91 8.63 -33.61
N VAL A 90 19.00 8.57 -32.63
CA VAL A 90 17.59 8.79 -32.93
C VAL A 90 17.58 10.13 -33.64
N VAL A 91 17.48 10.05 -34.96
CA VAL A 91 17.19 11.18 -35.82
C VAL A 91 15.88 11.70 -35.27
N PHE A 92 15.93 12.81 -34.52
CA PHE A 92 14.80 13.67 -34.24
C PHE A 92 14.34 14.20 -35.61
N GLY A 93 13.69 13.31 -36.35
CA GLY A 93 13.16 13.54 -37.67
C GLY A 93 11.94 14.41 -37.51
N GLN A 94 12.08 15.63 -38.01
CA GLN A 94 11.00 16.56 -38.31
C GLN A 94 10.15 16.92 -37.09
N ASN A 95 10.65 17.89 -36.33
CA ASN A 95 9.80 18.81 -35.60
C ASN A 95 8.73 19.33 -36.60
N PRO A 96 7.43 19.01 -36.44
CA PRO A 96 6.42 19.79 -37.14
C PRO A 96 6.65 21.23 -36.74
N ALA A 97 6.75 22.13 -37.72
CA ALA A 97 6.86 23.56 -37.43
C ALA A 97 5.74 23.92 -36.42
N PRO A 98 6.08 24.58 -35.29
CA PRO A 98 5.09 24.90 -34.29
C PRO A 98 3.96 25.67 -34.98
N PRO A 99 2.67 25.29 -34.79
CA PRO A 99 1.57 26.08 -35.31
C PRO A 99 1.72 27.48 -34.72
N ALA A 100 1.90 28.48 -35.58
CA ALA A 100 2.37 29.81 -35.22
C ALA A 100 1.43 30.61 -34.32
N ASP A 101 0.28 30.06 -33.93
CA ASP A 101 -0.82 30.81 -33.32
C ASP A 101 -1.38 30.17 -32.03
N MET A 102 -0.58 29.42 -31.26
CA MET A 102 -0.99 29.12 -29.88
C MET A 102 -0.77 30.37 -29.02
N HIS A 103 -1.86 31.12 -28.78
CA HIS A 103 -1.85 32.32 -27.96
C HIS A 103 -1.23 32.01 -26.58
N MET A 104 -0.35 32.87 -26.05
CA MET A 104 0.37 32.60 -24.79
C MET A 104 -0.56 32.21 -23.64
N ALA A 105 -1.74 32.85 -23.56
CA ALA A 105 -2.76 32.51 -22.56
C ALA A 105 -3.24 31.05 -22.67
N GLN A 106 -3.48 30.55 -23.89
CA GLN A 106 -3.90 29.17 -24.12
C GLN A 106 -2.79 28.18 -23.76
N MET A 107 -1.52 28.55 -24.00
CA MET A 107 -0.37 27.74 -23.61
C MET A 107 -0.24 27.63 -22.09
N GLU A 108 -0.44 28.73 -21.38
CA GLU A 108 -0.40 28.75 -19.91
C GLU A 108 -1.55 27.94 -19.30
N GLU A 109 -2.75 28.04 -19.85
CA GLU A 109 -3.92 27.27 -19.43
C GLU A 109 -3.73 25.75 -19.63
N GLU A 110 -3.21 25.35 -20.80
CA GLU A 110 -2.90 23.94 -21.09
C GLU A 110 -1.78 23.41 -20.20
N LEU A 111 -0.76 24.24 -19.92
CA LEU A 111 0.31 23.88 -18.99
C LEU A 111 -0.21 23.73 -17.56
N ASP A 112 -1.09 24.63 -17.11
CA ASP A 112 -1.73 24.53 -15.80
C ASP A 112 -2.56 23.24 -15.70
N THR A 113 -3.32 22.89 -16.75
CA THR A 113 -4.05 21.62 -16.82
C THR A 113 -3.12 20.40 -16.71
N ILE A 114 -1.95 20.43 -17.36
CA ILE A 114 -0.95 19.35 -17.30
C ILE A 114 -0.36 19.23 -15.88
N MET A 115 0.00 20.36 -15.27
CA MET A 115 0.57 20.38 -13.91
C MET A 115 -0.43 19.91 -12.86
N ASP A 116 -1.70 20.32 -12.99
CA ASP A 116 -2.78 19.89 -12.11
C ASP A 116 -3.02 18.37 -12.26
N GLY A 117 -3.03 17.86 -13.49
CA GLY A 117 -3.19 16.42 -13.77
C GLY A 117 -2.06 15.54 -13.22
N MET A 118 -0.85 16.11 -13.08
CA MET A 118 0.32 15.46 -12.47
C MET A 118 0.46 15.70 -10.96
N GLY A 119 -0.37 16.58 -10.38
CA GLY A 119 -0.30 16.92 -8.95
C GLY A 119 0.93 17.74 -8.56
N LEU A 120 1.48 18.54 -9.48
CA LEU A 120 2.65 19.36 -9.15
C LEU A 120 2.26 20.58 -8.32
N LEU A 121 2.93 20.75 -7.18
CA LEU A 121 2.70 21.82 -6.22
C LEU A 121 3.98 22.63 -5.96
N GLY A 122 3.83 23.81 -5.35
CA GLY A 122 4.93 24.64 -4.85
C GLY A 122 6.04 24.92 -5.88
N ASP A 123 7.27 24.69 -5.47
CA ASP A 123 8.47 24.97 -6.27
C ASP A 123 8.53 24.20 -7.58
N GLN A 124 8.03 22.96 -7.63
CA GLN A 124 8.00 22.16 -8.86
C GLN A 124 7.07 22.78 -9.90
N ARG A 125 5.89 23.25 -9.47
CA ARG A 125 4.94 23.97 -10.33
C ARG A 125 5.55 25.27 -10.83
N MET A 126 6.20 26.04 -9.95
CA MET A 126 6.88 27.29 -10.32
C MET A 126 8.03 27.07 -11.30
N ALA A 127 8.83 26.01 -11.10
CA ALA A 127 9.90 25.63 -12.03
C ALA A 127 9.36 25.32 -13.42
N MET A 128 8.22 24.63 -13.51
CA MET A 128 7.55 24.38 -14.80
C MET A 128 6.94 25.64 -15.41
N LYS A 129 6.35 26.53 -14.60
CA LYS A 129 5.86 27.84 -15.08
C LYS A 129 6.97 28.73 -15.63
N ASN A 130 8.18 28.64 -15.08
CA ASN A 130 9.34 29.41 -15.51
C ASN A 130 10.15 28.75 -16.65
N MET A 131 9.67 27.63 -17.18
CA MET A 131 10.34 26.93 -18.28
C MET A 131 10.32 27.75 -19.59
N PRO A 132 11.38 27.67 -20.43
CA PRO A 132 11.37 28.32 -21.75
C PRO A 132 10.15 27.92 -22.60
N ILE A 133 9.61 28.88 -23.35
CA ILE A 133 8.37 28.74 -24.15
C ILE A 133 8.45 27.51 -25.08
N ASP A 134 9.57 27.32 -25.79
CA ASP A 134 9.74 26.19 -26.71
C ASP A 134 9.56 24.83 -26.02
N ARG A 135 10.03 24.71 -24.77
CA ARG A 135 9.88 23.48 -23.98
C ARG A 135 8.45 23.30 -23.47
N LYS A 136 7.75 24.39 -23.14
CA LYS A 136 6.32 24.35 -22.79
C LYS A 136 5.50 23.84 -23.98
N ILE A 137 5.74 24.37 -25.17
CA ILE A 137 5.09 23.93 -26.42
C ILE A 137 5.38 22.44 -26.67
N GLN A 138 6.65 22.03 -26.57
CA GLN A 138 7.03 20.63 -26.76
C GLN A 138 6.34 19.70 -25.75
N LEU A 139 6.26 20.10 -24.48
CA LEU A 139 5.58 19.33 -23.44
C LEU A 139 4.08 19.20 -23.73
N ILE A 140 3.42 20.30 -24.10
CA ILE A 140 1.99 20.31 -24.45
C ILE A 140 1.73 19.40 -25.65
N HIS A 141 2.54 19.47 -26.71
CA HIS A 141 2.40 18.57 -27.85
C HIS A 141 2.62 17.11 -27.47
N THR A 142 3.63 16.81 -26.66
CA THR A 142 3.91 15.46 -26.17
C THR A 142 2.74 14.92 -25.34
N HIS A 143 2.17 15.75 -24.47
CA HIS A 143 1.01 15.40 -23.65
C HIS A 143 -0.25 15.18 -24.51
N LYS A 144 -0.53 16.07 -25.47
CA LYS A 144 -1.66 15.93 -26.41
C LYS A 144 -1.52 14.69 -27.29
N ALA A 145 -0.31 14.41 -27.78
CA ALA A 145 -0.01 13.19 -28.52
C ALA A 145 -0.21 11.92 -27.65
N SER A 146 0.17 11.97 -26.38
CA SER A 146 -0.05 10.86 -25.44
C SER A 146 -1.52 10.69 -25.02
N ARG A 147 -2.34 11.74 -25.10
CA ARG A 147 -3.79 11.67 -24.84
C ARG A 147 -4.58 11.18 -26.06
N GLY A 148 -4.19 11.61 -27.27
CA GLY A 148 -4.86 11.27 -28.52
C GLY A 148 -4.38 9.97 -29.15
N GLY A 149 -3.13 9.58 -28.93
CA GLY A 149 -2.60 8.27 -29.28
C GLY A 149 -2.76 7.34 -28.10
N VAL A 150 -3.46 6.21 -28.29
CA VAL A 150 -3.48 5.09 -27.34
C VAL A 150 -2.02 4.78 -27.01
N ARG A 151 -1.52 5.21 -25.85
CA ARG A 151 -0.19 4.82 -25.38
C ARG A 151 -0.23 3.30 -25.33
N PRO A 152 0.48 2.56 -26.21
CA PRO A 152 0.10 1.20 -26.54
C PRO A 152 0.29 0.17 -25.41
N GLU A 153 0.77 0.58 -24.24
CA GLU A 153 1.07 -0.31 -23.12
C GLU A 153 0.32 -0.03 -21.81
N ALA A 154 -0.25 1.17 -21.63
CA ALA A 154 -0.89 1.54 -20.36
C ALA A 154 -2.25 0.87 -20.25
N THR A 155 -2.39 -0.07 -19.32
CA THR A 155 -3.67 -0.73 -19.07
C THR A 155 -4.54 0.22 -18.24
N PRO A 156 -5.79 0.50 -18.64
CA PRO A 156 -6.69 1.32 -17.84
C PRO A 156 -6.81 0.77 -16.41
N LEU A 157 -6.79 1.63 -15.40
CA LEU A 157 -6.92 1.20 -14.01
C LEU A 157 -8.25 0.47 -13.73
N SER A 158 -9.29 0.76 -14.51
CA SER A 158 -10.57 0.04 -14.48
C SER A 158 -10.45 -1.43 -14.90
N GLU A 159 -9.51 -1.79 -15.77
CA GLU A 159 -9.25 -3.19 -16.13
C GLU A 159 -8.51 -3.91 -15.00
N HIS A 160 -7.55 -3.24 -14.34
CA HIS A 160 -6.91 -3.79 -13.14
C HIS A 160 -7.92 -4.02 -12.01
N LEU A 161 -8.88 -3.11 -11.85
CA LEU A 161 -9.97 -3.26 -10.88
C LEU A 161 -10.79 -4.54 -11.13
N LYS A 162 -11.13 -4.82 -12.39
CA LYS A 162 -11.84 -6.06 -12.77
C LYS A 162 -11.00 -7.30 -12.47
N ILE A 163 -9.69 -7.24 -12.66
CA ILE A 163 -8.77 -8.35 -12.36
C ILE A 163 -8.71 -8.58 -10.85
N LEU A 164 -8.50 -7.52 -10.05
CA LEU A 164 -8.47 -7.62 -8.58
C LEU A 164 -9.79 -8.17 -8.03
N ALA A 165 -10.94 -7.70 -8.55
CA ALA A 165 -12.25 -8.17 -8.09
C ALA A 165 -12.52 -9.65 -8.41
N ARG A 166 -11.93 -10.19 -9.48
CA ARG A 166 -12.15 -11.58 -9.93
C ARG A 166 -11.11 -12.55 -9.39
N ALA A 167 -9.87 -12.10 -9.20
CA ALA A 167 -8.79 -12.93 -8.74
C ALA A 167 -8.91 -13.17 -7.23
N GLY A 168 -8.65 -14.40 -6.79
CA GLY A 168 -8.34 -14.64 -5.40
C GLY A 168 -6.91 -14.19 -5.11
N THR A 169 -6.60 -13.84 -3.86
CA THR A 169 -5.25 -13.41 -3.45
C THR A 169 -4.15 -14.38 -3.86
N GLN A 170 -4.46 -15.68 -3.85
CA GLN A 170 -3.50 -16.73 -4.21
C GLN A 170 -3.32 -16.86 -5.73
N SER A 171 -4.36 -16.59 -6.52
CA SER A 171 -4.31 -16.68 -7.98
C SER A 171 -3.87 -15.39 -8.65
N LEU A 172 -3.74 -14.29 -7.92
CA LEU A 172 -3.27 -13.01 -8.43
C LEU A 172 -1.79 -13.10 -8.81
N PRO A 173 -1.39 -12.97 -10.10
CA PRO A 173 0.00 -13.06 -10.49
C PRO A 173 0.80 -11.84 -10.05
N LEU A 174 2.02 -12.03 -9.56
CA LEU A 174 2.90 -10.93 -9.14
C LEU A 174 3.11 -9.88 -10.25
N ALA A 175 3.37 -10.32 -11.48
CA ALA A 175 3.56 -9.44 -12.63
C ALA A 175 2.36 -8.50 -12.89
N ARG A 176 1.14 -8.89 -12.48
CA ARG A 176 -0.04 -8.02 -12.60
C ARG A 176 -0.04 -6.92 -11.54
N LEU A 177 0.40 -7.24 -10.32
CA LEU A 177 0.57 -6.24 -9.25
C LEU A 177 1.71 -5.27 -9.58
N GLU A 178 2.82 -5.76 -10.11
CA GLU A 178 3.93 -4.91 -10.56
C GLU A 178 3.47 -3.95 -11.67
N LYS A 179 2.69 -4.45 -12.63
CA LYS A 179 2.09 -3.61 -13.67
C LYS A 179 1.13 -2.57 -13.09
N LEU A 180 0.26 -2.98 -12.16
CA LEU A 180 -0.63 -2.05 -11.46
C LEU A 180 0.15 -0.96 -10.72
N ARG A 181 1.24 -1.30 -10.02
CA ARG A 181 2.10 -0.33 -9.34
C ARG A 181 2.65 0.70 -10.33
N VAL A 182 3.16 0.24 -11.47
CA VAL A 182 3.66 1.12 -12.53
C VAL A 182 2.54 2.01 -13.04
N ASP A 183 1.39 1.45 -13.40
CA ASP A 183 0.26 2.22 -13.90
C ASP A 183 -0.22 3.25 -12.85
N VAL A 184 -0.39 2.89 -11.58
CA VAL A 184 -0.73 3.84 -10.50
C VAL A 184 0.29 4.99 -10.39
N SER A 185 1.57 4.72 -10.64
CA SER A 185 2.63 5.75 -10.52
C SER A 185 2.67 6.72 -11.70
N TYR A 186 2.12 6.36 -12.86
CA TYR A 186 2.23 7.13 -14.10
C TYR A 186 0.88 7.60 -14.68
N GLN A 187 -0.25 7.21 -14.09
CA GLN A 187 -1.58 7.66 -14.49
C GLN A 187 -1.91 9.01 -13.85
N THR A 188 -2.88 9.72 -14.42
CA THR A 188 -3.29 11.03 -13.90
C THR A 188 -4.03 10.91 -12.57
N ILE A 189 -4.07 12.00 -11.80
CA ILE A 189 -4.85 12.07 -10.55
C ILE A 189 -6.31 11.67 -10.79
N ASP A 190 -6.93 12.13 -11.87
CA ASP A 190 -8.32 11.79 -12.21
C ASP A 190 -8.52 10.28 -12.39
N GLN A 191 -7.61 9.60 -13.08
CA GLN A 191 -7.71 8.16 -13.31
C GLN A 191 -7.51 7.37 -12.02
N ILE A 192 -6.61 7.83 -11.15
CA ILE A 192 -6.44 7.27 -9.80
C ILE A 192 -7.72 7.52 -8.99
N GLY A 193 -8.35 8.69 -9.11
CA GLY A 193 -9.65 9.01 -8.53
C GLY A 193 -10.73 8.01 -8.94
N VAL A 194 -10.88 7.75 -10.24
CA VAL A 194 -11.82 6.75 -10.76
C VAL A 194 -11.53 5.33 -10.22
N PHE A 195 -10.25 4.97 -10.06
CA PHE A 195 -9.87 3.69 -9.46
C PHE A 195 -10.27 3.61 -7.98
N ILE A 196 -10.10 4.70 -7.21
CA ILE A 196 -10.49 4.79 -5.81
C ILE A 196 -12.01 4.69 -5.67
N GLU A 197 -12.77 5.47 -6.45
CA GLU A 197 -14.24 5.47 -6.46
C GLU A 197 -14.80 4.09 -6.85
N GLY A 198 -14.13 3.38 -7.76
CA GLY A 198 -14.45 1.99 -8.11
C GLY A 198 -14.18 0.98 -6.98
N GLY A 199 -13.67 1.41 -5.83
CA GLY A 199 -13.36 0.55 -4.69
C GLY A 199 -12.00 -0.14 -4.78
N GLY A 200 -11.07 0.39 -5.58
CA GLY A 200 -9.74 -0.19 -5.77
C GLY A 200 -8.93 -0.27 -4.48
N VAL A 201 -8.97 0.77 -3.64
CA VAL A 201 -8.33 0.77 -2.30
C VAL A 201 -8.87 -0.37 -1.43
N ARG A 202 -10.20 -0.52 -1.39
CA ARG A 202 -10.86 -1.59 -0.62
C ARG A 202 -10.41 -2.98 -1.07
N LEU A 203 -10.34 -3.22 -2.38
CA LEU A 203 -9.88 -4.50 -2.93
C LEU A 203 -8.42 -4.80 -2.58
N LEU A 204 -7.53 -3.81 -2.71
CA LEU A 204 -6.12 -3.95 -2.32
C LEU A 204 -6.00 -4.30 -0.83
N LEU A 205 -6.75 -3.61 0.04
CA LEU A 205 -6.77 -3.92 1.48
C LEU A 205 -7.35 -5.31 1.76
N THR A 206 -8.37 -5.76 1.03
CA THR A 206 -8.90 -7.12 1.16
C THR A 206 -7.84 -8.17 0.82
N HIS A 207 -7.09 -7.99 -0.27
CA HIS A 207 -5.98 -8.89 -0.60
C HIS A 207 -4.87 -8.85 0.45
N LEU A 208 -4.56 -7.67 0.98
CA LEU A 208 -3.55 -7.48 2.02
C LEU A 208 -3.91 -8.24 3.30
N VAL A 209 -5.16 -8.12 3.77
CA VAL A 209 -5.65 -8.85 4.94
C VAL A 209 -5.54 -10.36 4.74
N GLN A 210 -5.93 -10.87 3.58
CA GLN A 210 -5.84 -12.30 3.27
C GLN A 210 -4.39 -12.83 3.25
N LEU A 211 -3.42 -11.98 2.90
CA LEU A 211 -2.00 -12.32 3.00
C LEU A 211 -1.52 -12.30 4.46
N ASN A 212 -1.99 -11.36 5.27
CA ASN A 212 -1.60 -11.18 6.66
C ASN A 212 -2.22 -12.22 7.62
N GLU A 213 -3.39 -12.76 7.30
CA GLU A 213 -4.03 -13.83 8.09
C GLU A 213 -3.20 -15.13 8.12
N ARG A 214 -2.27 -15.32 7.18
CA ARG A 214 -1.36 -16.48 7.16
C ARG A 214 -0.19 -16.24 8.10
N ARG A 215 0.09 -17.21 8.98
CA ARG A 215 1.21 -17.11 9.93
C ARG A 215 2.52 -16.80 9.19
N ALA A 216 3.15 -15.68 9.53
CA ALA A 216 4.37 -15.16 8.89
C ALA A 216 5.47 -16.22 8.69
N ALA A 217 5.69 -17.07 9.70
CA ALA A 217 6.70 -18.15 9.65
C ALA A 217 6.48 -19.22 8.57
N THR A 218 5.28 -19.28 7.97
CA THR A 218 4.91 -20.28 6.95
C THR A 218 4.67 -19.65 5.58
N ARG A 219 4.87 -18.33 5.44
CA ARG A 219 4.57 -17.63 4.19
C ARG A 219 5.62 -17.90 3.14
N ARG A 220 5.16 -18.11 1.92
CA ARG A 220 6.04 -18.30 0.76
C ARG A 220 6.60 -16.96 0.32
N THR A 221 7.80 -16.95 -0.26
CA THR A 221 8.43 -15.74 -0.81
C THR A 221 7.53 -15.01 -1.83
N ASP A 222 6.79 -15.76 -2.66
CA ASP A 222 5.81 -15.20 -3.60
C ASP A 222 4.70 -14.40 -2.89
N GLU A 223 4.22 -14.86 -1.75
CA GLU A 223 3.18 -14.17 -0.97
C GLU A 223 3.71 -12.89 -0.33
N LEU A 224 4.96 -12.92 0.14
CA LEU A 224 5.64 -11.74 0.66
C LEU A 224 5.83 -10.71 -0.46
N GLN A 225 6.29 -11.13 -1.63
CA GLN A 225 6.43 -10.24 -2.79
C GLN A 225 5.08 -9.61 -3.22
N LYS A 226 3.99 -10.39 -3.23
CA LYS A 226 2.64 -9.86 -3.51
C LYS A 226 2.22 -8.81 -2.50
N GLU A 227 2.46 -9.06 -1.21
CA GLU A 227 2.17 -8.09 -0.15
C GLU A 227 2.93 -6.78 -0.37
N LEU A 228 4.23 -6.86 -0.64
CA LEU A 228 5.04 -5.68 -0.91
C LEU A 228 4.56 -4.90 -2.13
N GLU A 229 4.18 -5.58 -3.22
CA GLU A 229 3.62 -4.90 -4.39
C GLU A 229 2.27 -4.25 -4.10
N ILE A 230 1.40 -4.88 -3.29
CA ILE A 230 0.15 -4.28 -2.83
C ILE A 230 0.44 -3.02 -1.99
N LEU A 231 1.38 -3.09 -1.05
CA LEU A 231 1.79 -1.94 -0.24
C LEU A 231 2.37 -0.82 -1.10
N ARG A 232 3.15 -1.13 -2.14
CA ARG A 232 3.65 -0.13 -3.11
C ARG A 232 2.53 0.53 -3.90
N CYS A 233 1.51 -0.23 -4.31
CA CYS A 233 0.31 0.34 -4.95
C CYS A 233 -0.43 1.28 -3.99
N ILE A 234 -0.62 0.85 -2.73
CA ILE A 234 -1.27 1.67 -1.69
C ILE A 234 -0.47 2.96 -1.43
N LEU A 235 0.86 2.89 -1.37
CA LEU A 235 1.70 4.08 -1.23
C LEU A 235 1.52 5.05 -2.40
N GLY A 236 1.46 4.56 -3.63
CA GLY A 236 1.20 5.40 -4.81
C GLY A 236 -0.15 6.12 -4.71
N ILE A 237 -1.18 5.41 -4.26
CA ILE A 237 -2.53 5.97 -4.06
C ILE A 237 -2.56 6.97 -2.90
N ALA A 238 -1.88 6.69 -1.78
CA ALA A 238 -1.83 7.54 -0.60
C ALA A 238 -1.20 8.91 -0.85
N LYS A 239 -0.38 9.05 -1.89
CA LYS A 239 0.19 10.34 -2.32
C LYS A 239 -0.82 11.24 -3.01
N VAL A 240 -1.96 10.70 -3.45
CA VAL A 240 -3.05 11.47 -4.05
C VAL A 240 -4.04 11.86 -2.96
N PRO A 241 -4.51 13.12 -2.88
CA PRO A 241 -5.41 13.56 -1.81
C PRO A 241 -6.68 12.72 -1.65
N ALA A 242 -7.31 12.31 -2.76
CA ALA A 242 -8.47 11.42 -2.74
C ALA A 242 -8.13 10.03 -2.17
N GLY A 243 -6.93 9.52 -2.44
CA GLY A 243 -6.45 8.23 -1.97
C GLY A 243 -6.11 8.24 -0.49
N ALA A 244 -5.44 9.30 -0.02
CA ALA A 244 -5.21 9.52 1.41
C ALA A 244 -6.54 9.55 2.19
N LYS A 245 -7.51 10.35 1.73
CA LYS A 245 -8.86 10.42 2.32
C LYS A 245 -9.55 9.07 2.36
N SER A 246 -9.49 8.29 1.28
CA SER A 246 -10.08 6.94 1.23
C SER A 246 -9.41 5.97 2.22
N LEU A 247 -8.09 6.06 2.41
CA LEU A 247 -7.39 5.24 3.39
C LEU A 247 -7.76 5.60 4.83
N VAL A 248 -7.98 6.88 5.13
CA VAL A 248 -8.28 7.36 6.50
C VAL A 248 -9.76 7.47 6.81
N GLU A 249 -10.63 7.12 5.85
CA GLU A 249 -12.08 7.00 6.02
C GLU A 249 -12.43 6.09 7.22
N SER A 250 -11.59 5.09 7.48
CA SER A 250 -11.70 4.23 8.65
C SER A 250 -10.32 3.94 9.23
N THR A 251 -10.16 4.06 10.54
CA THR A 251 -8.93 3.64 11.23
C THR A 251 -8.58 2.18 10.95
N THR A 252 -9.59 1.33 10.72
CA THR A 252 -9.39 -0.08 10.36
C THR A 252 -8.61 -0.24 9.05
N ASN A 253 -8.79 0.65 8.08
CA ASN A 253 -8.06 0.58 6.81
C ASN A 253 -6.56 0.81 7.03
N VAL A 254 -6.22 1.82 7.85
CA VAL A 254 -4.82 2.07 8.21
C VAL A 254 -4.26 0.94 9.08
N SER A 255 -5.02 0.42 10.04
CA SER A 255 -4.60 -0.74 10.84
C SER A 255 -4.28 -1.96 9.95
N ARG A 256 -5.08 -2.23 8.91
CA ARG A 256 -4.79 -3.32 7.95
C ARG A 256 -3.47 -3.16 7.21
N VAL A 257 -3.07 -1.91 6.91
CA VAL A 257 -1.74 -1.63 6.36
C VAL A 257 -0.67 -1.92 7.40
N LEU A 258 -0.88 -1.46 8.63
CA LEU A 258 0.07 -1.60 9.75
C LEU A 258 0.22 -3.04 10.24
N ASP A 259 -0.77 -3.91 10.05
CA ASP A 259 -0.67 -5.34 10.38
C ASP A 259 0.53 -6.02 9.68
N SER A 260 0.91 -5.49 8.51
CA SER A 260 2.05 -5.93 7.72
C SER A 260 3.41 -5.64 8.37
N LEU A 261 3.47 -4.78 9.40
CA LEU A 261 4.68 -4.57 10.22
C LEU A 261 5.12 -5.85 10.94
N SER A 262 4.18 -6.76 11.22
CA SER A 262 4.41 -8.00 11.96
C SER A 262 5.03 -9.13 11.11
N THR A 263 5.22 -8.91 9.80
CA THR A 263 5.58 -9.99 8.85
C THR A 263 7.01 -10.51 8.96
N GLN A 264 7.83 -9.97 9.86
CA GLN A 264 9.28 -10.23 9.99
C GLN A 264 10.08 -9.98 8.69
N TRP A 265 9.44 -9.53 7.61
CA TRP A 265 10.06 -9.29 6.33
C TRP A 265 10.23 -7.78 6.11
N MET A 266 11.47 -7.36 6.28
CA MET A 266 11.85 -5.96 6.36
C MET A 266 11.32 -5.04 5.23
N PRO A 267 11.29 -5.47 3.95
CA PRO A 267 10.75 -4.65 2.87
C PRO A 267 9.28 -4.23 3.07
N CYS A 268 8.43 -5.12 3.60
CA CYS A 268 7.04 -4.80 3.89
C CYS A 268 6.94 -3.80 5.04
N SER A 269 7.68 -4.03 6.14
CA SER A 269 7.66 -3.15 7.29
C SER A 269 8.08 -1.72 6.93
N ILE A 270 9.17 -1.56 6.16
CA ILE A 270 9.60 -0.23 5.66
C ILE A 270 8.50 0.43 4.84
N MET A 271 7.79 -0.33 3.99
CA MET A 271 6.74 0.23 3.15
C MET A 271 5.55 0.72 3.98
N CYS A 272 5.16 0.00 5.04
CA CYS A 272 4.11 0.42 5.97
C CYS A 272 4.47 1.73 6.68
N LEU A 273 5.72 1.86 7.13
CA LEU A 273 6.20 3.08 7.76
C LEU A 273 6.18 4.26 6.79
N ARG A 274 6.53 4.04 5.51
CA ARG A 274 6.41 5.07 4.46
C ARG A 274 4.96 5.49 4.22
N ILE A 275 4.03 4.55 4.19
CA ILE A 275 2.60 4.86 4.04
C ILE A 275 2.11 5.67 5.25
N ALA A 276 2.43 5.24 6.47
CA ALA A 276 2.07 5.97 7.69
C ALA A 276 2.66 7.39 7.68
N SER A 277 3.93 7.53 7.31
CA SER A 277 4.60 8.84 7.17
C SER A 277 3.89 9.75 6.15
N VAL A 278 3.51 9.23 4.98
CA VAL A 278 2.76 10.01 3.97
C VAL A 278 1.42 10.49 4.52
N LEU A 279 0.68 9.65 5.25
CA LEU A 279 -0.60 10.05 5.85
C LEU A 279 -0.42 11.10 6.95
N VAL A 280 0.66 10.98 7.71
CA VAL A 280 0.99 11.87 8.83
C VAL A 280 1.41 13.28 8.34
N HIS A 281 2.11 13.36 7.20
CA HIS A 281 2.51 14.62 6.58
C HIS A 281 1.48 15.16 5.58
N HIS A 282 0.31 14.53 5.46
CA HIS A 282 -0.72 15.02 4.57
C HIS A 282 -1.33 16.32 5.11
N ASP A 283 -1.71 17.26 4.24
CA ASP A 283 -2.31 18.55 4.62
C ASP A 283 -3.62 18.44 5.43
N ASP A 284 -4.22 17.25 5.48
CA ASP A 284 -5.48 17.01 6.17
C ASP A 284 -5.19 16.46 7.58
N PRO A 285 -5.52 17.20 8.66
CA PRO A 285 -5.22 16.79 10.03
C PRO A 285 -5.92 15.48 10.43
N GLN A 286 -7.02 15.11 9.76
CA GLN A 286 -7.69 13.83 9.98
C GLN A 286 -6.78 12.66 9.57
N CYS A 287 -5.91 12.84 8.58
CA CYS A 287 -5.01 11.79 8.13
C CYS A 287 -3.99 11.43 9.22
N ALA A 288 -3.32 12.44 9.78
CA ALA A 288 -2.38 12.26 10.89
C ALA A 288 -3.05 11.66 12.13
N SER A 289 -4.21 12.21 12.55
CA SER A 289 -4.95 11.71 13.70
C SER A 289 -5.35 10.24 13.54
N THR A 290 -5.83 9.86 12.35
CA THR A 290 -6.26 8.47 12.06
C THR A 290 -5.06 7.52 12.01
N ALA A 291 -3.95 7.93 11.41
CA ALA A 291 -2.73 7.12 11.36
C ALA A 291 -2.17 6.86 12.76
N ILE A 292 -2.09 7.89 13.60
CA ILE A 292 -1.67 7.79 15.00
C ILE A 292 -2.63 6.87 15.78
N ALA A 293 -3.94 7.08 15.64
CA ALA A 293 -4.94 6.23 16.29
C ALA A 293 -4.84 4.75 15.87
N ALA A 294 -4.49 4.47 14.61
CA ALA A 294 -4.31 3.10 14.12
C ALA A 294 -3.10 2.42 14.77
N LEU A 295 -2.01 3.16 14.98
CA LEU A 295 -0.81 2.66 15.67
C LEU A 295 -1.10 2.28 17.13
N PHE A 296 -1.88 3.10 17.84
CA PHE A 296 -2.31 2.78 19.21
C PHE A 296 -3.31 1.61 19.29
N ARG A 297 -4.15 1.38 18.27
CA ARG A 297 -5.07 0.23 18.28
C ARG A 297 -4.38 -1.12 18.12
N SER A 298 -3.22 -1.17 17.46
CA SER A 298 -2.43 -2.39 17.34
C SER A 298 -2.07 -2.99 18.71
N GLU A 299 -1.86 -2.12 19.70
CA GLU A 299 -1.56 -2.48 21.10
C GLU A 299 -2.72 -3.24 21.78
N ALA A 300 -3.97 -2.85 21.54
CA ALA A 300 -5.12 -3.47 22.19
C ALA A 300 -5.30 -4.95 21.83
N ALA A 301 -4.84 -5.36 20.63
CA ALA A 301 -4.85 -6.75 20.19
C ALA A 301 -3.68 -7.57 20.79
N SER A 302 -2.53 -6.93 21.03
CA SER A 302 -1.32 -7.55 21.56
C SER A 302 -1.12 -7.14 23.02
N LYS A 303 -1.75 -7.85 23.96
CA LYS A 303 -1.89 -7.53 25.40
C LYS A 303 -0.61 -7.22 26.21
N ARG A 304 0.58 -7.14 25.60
CA ARG A 304 1.87 -6.93 26.29
C ARG A 304 2.90 -6.09 25.54
N ARG A 305 2.63 -5.63 24.32
CA ARG A 305 3.64 -4.94 23.51
C ARG A 305 3.31 -3.44 23.46
N PRO A 306 4.23 -2.54 23.85
CA PRO A 306 3.95 -1.12 23.84
C PRO A 306 3.61 -0.64 22.41
N ALA A 307 2.78 0.39 22.31
CA ALA A 307 2.60 1.11 21.06
C ALA A 307 3.96 1.45 20.44
N PHE A 308 4.07 1.38 19.12
CA PHE A 308 5.31 1.64 18.37
C PHE A 308 6.43 0.61 18.54
N ALA A 309 6.31 -0.45 19.34
CA ALA A 309 7.40 -1.41 19.51
C ALA A 309 7.82 -2.11 18.20
N ASP A 310 6.85 -2.51 17.37
CA ASP A 310 7.14 -3.11 16.05
C ASP A 310 7.78 -2.08 15.11
N TRP A 311 7.36 -0.81 15.23
CA TRP A 311 7.95 0.29 14.48
C TRP A 311 9.41 0.48 14.92
N MET A 312 9.69 0.66 16.20
CA MET A 312 11.05 0.84 16.72
C MET A 312 11.96 -0.35 16.40
N GLU A 313 11.48 -1.59 16.54
CA GLU A 313 12.26 -2.77 16.15
C GLU A 313 12.58 -2.79 14.65
N THR A 314 11.62 -2.41 13.81
CA THR A 314 11.83 -2.24 12.37
C THR A 314 12.92 -1.21 12.11
N ILE A 315 12.87 -0.06 12.79
CA ILE A 315 13.88 1.01 12.69
C ILE A 315 15.26 0.50 13.08
N ASP A 316 15.38 -0.12 14.25
CA ASP A 316 16.65 -0.61 14.78
C ASP A 316 17.25 -1.69 13.87
N THR A 317 16.40 -2.58 13.33
CA THR A 317 16.80 -3.60 12.37
C THR A 317 17.27 -2.98 11.05
N ALA A 318 16.58 -1.93 10.57
CA ALA A 318 17.01 -1.19 9.39
C ALA A 318 18.41 -0.64 9.62
N PHE A 319 18.61 0.07 10.74
CA PHE A 319 19.88 0.70 11.08
C PHE A 319 21.02 -0.31 11.25
N GLY A 320 20.77 -1.43 11.94
CA GLY A 320 21.77 -2.49 12.12
C GLY A 320 22.25 -3.09 10.79
N GLY A 321 21.40 -3.14 9.76
CA GLY A 321 21.79 -3.54 8.42
C GLY A 321 22.65 -2.49 7.67
N PHE A 322 22.44 -1.19 7.95
CA PHE A 322 23.12 -0.09 7.28
C PHE A 322 24.51 0.22 7.83
N GLU A 323 24.79 -0.07 9.10
CA GLU A 323 26.15 0.08 9.65
C GLU A 323 27.20 -0.76 8.90
N ALA A 324 26.78 -1.75 8.12
CA ALA A 324 27.65 -2.58 7.30
C ALA A 324 27.89 -2.07 5.87
N SER A 325 27.12 -1.10 5.33
CA SER A 325 27.03 -0.95 3.86
C SER A 325 27.07 0.47 3.28
N ASP A 326 26.41 1.47 3.86
CA ASP A 326 26.34 2.82 3.23
C ASP A 326 25.84 3.92 4.21
N PRO A 327 26.67 4.93 4.55
CA PRO A 327 26.28 6.03 5.42
C PRO A 327 25.27 7.02 4.79
N LEU A 328 25.17 7.11 3.46
CA LEU A 328 24.21 8.01 2.79
C LEU A 328 22.77 7.50 2.93
N ALA A 329 22.56 6.21 2.73
CA ALA A 329 21.25 5.58 2.92
C ALA A 329 20.77 5.65 4.38
N ARG A 330 21.70 5.68 5.35
CA ARG A 330 21.39 5.92 6.76
C ARG A 330 20.82 7.32 6.98
N ALA A 331 21.41 8.35 6.35
CA ALA A 331 20.95 9.74 6.48
C ALA A 331 19.52 9.90 5.95
N ASP A 332 19.20 9.35 4.78
CA ASP A 332 17.85 9.42 4.20
C ASP A 332 16.79 8.74 5.07
N ILE A 333 17.14 7.62 5.72
CA ILE A 333 16.24 6.90 6.63
C ILE A 333 16.07 7.67 7.93
N VAL A 334 17.16 8.16 8.55
CA VAL A 334 17.08 9.02 9.73
C VAL A 334 16.24 10.25 9.42
N GLU A 335 16.51 10.96 8.33
CA GLU A 335 15.80 12.18 7.95
C GLU A 335 14.31 11.90 7.74
N CYS A 336 13.97 10.88 6.94
CA CYS A 336 12.57 10.48 6.73
C CYS A 336 11.86 10.14 8.06
N MET A 337 12.55 9.50 8.99
CA MET A 337 11.96 9.12 10.28
C MET A 337 11.94 10.27 11.29
N THR A 338 12.94 11.14 11.28
CA THR A 338 13.01 12.31 12.17
C THR A 338 11.97 13.33 11.77
N SER A 339 11.78 13.57 10.46
CA SER A 339 10.66 14.38 9.95
C SER A 339 9.31 13.79 10.33
N SER A 340 9.17 12.47 10.36
CA SER A 340 7.93 11.78 10.78
C SER A 340 7.66 11.83 12.28
N LEU A 341 8.69 12.09 13.10
CA LEU A 341 8.60 12.15 14.56
C LEU A 341 8.59 13.59 15.10
N SER A 342 8.95 14.60 14.30
CA SER A 342 8.98 16.01 14.70
C SER A 342 7.61 16.70 14.64
N LEU A 343 6.52 15.94 14.82
CA LEU A 343 5.17 16.46 15.01
C LEU A 343 4.93 16.90 16.46
#